data_AF-A0A450RU52-F1
#
_entry.id   AF-A0A450RU52-F1
#
_cell.length_a   1.000
_cell.length_b   1.000
_cell.length_c   1.000
_cell.angle_alpha   90.00
_cell.angle_beta   90.00
_cell.angle_gamma   90.00
#
_symmetry.space_group_name_H-M   'P 1'
#
loop_
_entity.id
_entity.type
_entity.pdbx_description
1 polymer ?
#
loop_
_entity_poly.entity_id
_entity_poly.type
_entity_poly.pdbx_seq_one_letter_code
_entity_poly.pdbx_strand_id
1 'polypeptide(L)'
;MRETAVRESKREGEEEGLRKGLKMGRDEGIEIGVEKGREEGLQEGLQEGEKNGERKVARALLGKGIAIDIIAESSGLSEEQIRQLAGP
;
A
#
# COMPACT_ATOMS: atom_id res chain seq x y z
N MET A 1 -48.41 32.54 6.88
CA MET A 1 -47.43 33.00 5.87
C MET A 1 -46.03 33.19 6.45
N ARG A 2 -45.83 33.94 7.54
CA ARG A 2 -44.47 34.19 8.09
C ARG A 2 -43.85 32.95 8.76
N GLU A 3 -44.63 32.18 9.52
CA GLU A 3 -44.17 30.92 10.15
C GLU A 3 -43.84 29.81 9.15
N THR A 4 -44.60 29.70 8.06
CA THR A 4 -44.38 28.70 7.01
C THR A 4 -43.06 28.97 6.28
N ALA A 5 -42.80 30.24 5.92
CA ALA A 5 -41.54 30.63 5.29
C ALA A 5 -40.32 30.35 6.19
N VAL A 6 -40.41 30.64 7.50
CA VAL A 6 -39.31 30.36 8.44
C VAL A 6 -39.04 28.85 8.58
N ARG A 7 -40.11 28.03 8.60
CA ARG A 7 -39.98 26.57 8.68
C ARG A 7 -39.38 25.98 7.40
N GLU A 8 -39.79 26.47 6.25
CA GLU A 8 -39.25 26.05 4.94
C GLU A 8 -37.78 26.42 4.83
N SER A 9 -37.39 27.66 5.12
CA SER A 9 -35.98 28.06 5.09
C SER A 9 -35.11 27.28 6.06
N LYS A 10 -35.61 26.94 7.26
CA LYS A 10 -34.87 26.10 8.22
C LYS A 10 -34.65 24.70 7.66
N ARG A 11 -35.68 24.10 7.06
CA ARG A 11 -35.61 22.77 6.45
C ARG A 11 -34.65 22.74 5.26
N GLU A 12 -34.70 23.74 4.40
CA GLU A 12 -33.78 23.88 3.26
C GLU A 12 -32.32 23.99 3.74
N GLY A 13 -32.08 24.78 4.79
CA GLY A 13 -30.74 24.90 5.40
C GLY A 13 -30.24 23.59 6.00
N GLU A 14 -31.11 22.83 6.67
CA GLU A 14 -30.79 21.50 7.23
C GLU A 14 -30.50 20.48 6.11
N GLU A 15 -31.34 20.43 5.07
CA GLU A 15 -31.15 19.55 3.92
C GLU A 15 -29.86 19.90 3.14
N GLU A 16 -29.58 21.19 2.95
CA GLU A 16 -28.34 21.64 2.30
C GLU A 16 -27.11 21.32 3.15
N GLY A 17 -27.18 21.56 4.47
CA GLY A 17 -26.11 21.25 5.41
C GLY A 17 -25.80 19.75 5.43
N LEU A 18 -26.82 18.90 5.50
CA LEU A 18 -26.67 17.44 5.45
C LEU A 18 -26.06 16.99 4.12
N ARG A 19 -26.57 17.52 3.00
CA ARG A 19 -26.03 17.19 1.67
C ARG A 19 -24.56 17.57 1.53
N LYS A 20 -24.17 18.76 2.00
CA LYS A 20 -22.77 19.21 2.00
C LYS A 20 -21.91 18.32 2.88
N GLY A 21 -22.35 18.04 4.11
CA GLY A 21 -21.63 17.18 5.05
C GLY A 21 -21.39 15.77 4.49
N LEU A 22 -22.43 15.14 3.93
CA LEU A 22 -22.31 13.82 3.31
C LEU A 22 -21.37 13.83 2.10
N LYS A 23 -21.45 14.86 1.25
CA LYS A 23 -20.55 14.99 0.11
C LYS A 23 -19.09 15.14 0.56
N MET A 24 -18.81 16.05 1.49
CA MET A 24 -17.46 16.28 2.00
C MET A 24 -16.89 15.04 2.67
N GLY A 25 -17.65 14.40 3.57
CA GLY A 25 -17.19 13.19 4.25
C GLY A 25 -16.94 12.01 3.29
N ARG A 26 -17.75 11.89 2.23
CA ARG A 26 -17.51 10.89 1.18
C ARG A 26 -16.25 11.20 0.38
N ASP A 27 -16.10 12.44 -0.07
CA ASP A 27 -14.97 12.86 -0.90
C ASP A 27 -13.64 12.69 -0.12
N GLU A 28 -13.61 13.17 1.14
CA GLU A 28 -12.46 13.03 2.05
C GLU A 28 -12.14 11.55 2.34
N GLY A 29 -13.17 10.74 2.62
CA GLY A 29 -12.99 9.31 2.87
C GLY A 29 -12.41 8.56 1.66
N ILE A 30 -12.82 8.92 0.44
CA ILE A 30 -12.28 8.34 -0.79
C ILE A 30 -10.82 8.78 -0.99
N GLU A 31 -10.54 10.07 -0.83
CA GLU A 31 -9.20 10.63 -1.02
C GLU A 31 -8.18 9.97 -0.08
N ILE A 32 -8.48 9.93 1.22
CA ILE A 32 -7.63 9.29 2.22
C ILE A 32 -7.47 7.79 1.94
N GLY A 33 -8.55 7.10 1.55
CA GLY A 33 -8.51 5.68 1.24
C GLY A 33 -7.63 5.35 0.04
N VAL A 34 -7.71 6.15 -1.02
CA VAL A 34 -6.90 5.98 -2.24
C VAL A 34 -5.44 6.30 -1.96
N GLU A 35 -5.15 7.38 -1.24
CA GLU A 35 -3.77 7.77 -0.92
C GLU A 35 -3.07 6.68 -0.08
N LYS A 36 -3.71 6.24 1.02
CA LYS A 36 -3.16 5.18 1.87
C LYS A 36 -2.98 3.87 1.12
N GLY A 37 -4.00 3.43 0.39
CA GLY A 37 -3.92 2.16 -0.36
C GLY A 37 -2.82 2.19 -1.43
N ARG A 38 -2.58 3.35 -2.06
CA ARG A 38 -1.49 3.50 -3.02
C ARG A 38 -0.12 3.49 -2.34
N GLU A 39 0.04 4.18 -1.23
CA GLU A 39 1.31 4.23 -0.50
C GLU A 39 1.68 2.85 0.05
N GLU A 40 0.76 2.19 0.75
CA GLU A 40 0.94 0.84 1.30
C GLU A 40 1.27 -0.15 0.19
N GLY A 41 0.47 -0.18 -0.89
CA GLY A 41 0.70 -1.09 -2.02
C GLY A 41 2.03 -0.86 -2.74
N LEU A 42 2.48 0.40 -2.85
CA LEU A 42 3.79 0.71 -3.43
C LEU A 42 4.94 0.24 -2.54
N GLN A 43 4.86 0.49 -1.22
CA GLN A 43 5.90 0.05 -0.29
C GLN A 43 6.00 -1.47 -0.23
N GLU A 44 4.87 -2.17 -0.13
CA GLU A 44 4.84 -3.64 -0.15
C GLU A 44 5.41 -4.19 -1.45
N GLY A 45 4.98 -3.64 -2.60
CA GLY A 45 5.44 -4.07 -3.91
C GLY A 45 6.94 -3.86 -4.13
N LEU A 46 7.49 -2.74 -3.66
CA LEU A 46 8.93 -2.47 -3.74
C LEU A 46 9.72 -3.43 -2.86
N GLN A 47 9.31 -3.65 -1.60
CA GLN A 47 10.00 -4.55 -0.69
C GLN A 47 9.95 -6.01 -1.16
N GLU A 48 8.79 -6.47 -1.64
CA GLU A 48 8.67 -7.81 -2.20
C GLU A 48 9.50 -7.95 -3.48
N GLY A 49 9.48 -6.94 -4.34
CA GLY A 49 10.28 -6.89 -5.56
C GLY A 49 11.78 -6.99 -5.30
N GLU A 50 12.29 -6.24 -4.32
CA GLU A 50 13.69 -6.26 -3.89
C GLU A 50 14.10 -7.65 -3.38
N LYS A 51 13.35 -8.21 -2.41
CA LYS A 51 13.61 -9.55 -1.87
C LYS A 51 13.56 -10.64 -2.96
N ASN A 52 12.63 -10.53 -3.89
CA ASN A 52 12.54 -11.47 -5.02
C ASN A 52 13.72 -11.32 -5.99
N GLY A 53 14.18 -10.08 -6.22
CA GLY A 53 15.38 -9.77 -6.98
C GLY A 53 16.63 -10.40 -6.38
N GLU A 54 16.89 -10.16 -5.09
CA GLU A 54 18.00 -10.74 -4.33
C GLU A 54 18.01 -12.28 -4.44
N ARG A 55 16.86 -12.91 -4.18
CA ARG A 55 16.72 -14.38 -4.28
C ARG A 55 16.95 -14.92 -5.69
N LYS A 56 16.52 -14.18 -6.72
CA LYS A 56 16.71 -14.58 -8.12
C LYS A 56 18.20 -14.53 -8.50
N VAL A 57 18.90 -13.48 -8.08
CA VAL A 57 20.35 -13.34 -8.30
C VAL A 57 21.09 -14.44 -7.54
N ALA A 58 20.79 -14.65 -6.26
CA ALA A 58 21.44 -15.68 -5.46
C ALA A 58 21.26 -17.09 -6.04
N ARG A 59 20.05 -17.46 -6.48
CA ARG A 59 19.82 -18.75 -7.19
C ARG A 59 20.64 -18.87 -8.47
N ALA A 60 20.74 -17.82 -9.25
CA ALA A 60 21.52 -17.84 -10.48
C ALA A 60 23.02 -18.02 -10.21
N LEU A 61 23.54 -17.43 -9.12
CA LEU A 61 24.93 -17.59 -8.70
C LEU A 61 25.20 -18.99 -8.15
N LEU A 62 24.29 -19.55 -7.35
CA LEU A 62 24.35 -20.94 -6.90
C LEU A 62 24.41 -21.91 -8.08
N GLY A 63 23.55 -21.72 -9.09
CA GLY A 63 23.53 -22.54 -10.30
C GLY A 63 24.82 -22.46 -11.13
N LYS A 64 25.65 -21.43 -10.91
CA LYS A 64 26.98 -21.29 -11.52
C LYS A 64 28.10 -21.87 -10.63
N GLY A 65 27.77 -22.47 -9.50
CA GLY A 65 28.74 -23.04 -8.56
C GLY A 65 29.51 -21.99 -7.75
N ILE A 66 29.00 -20.76 -7.64
CA ILE A 66 29.60 -19.75 -6.77
C ILE A 66 29.38 -20.14 -5.30
N ALA A 67 30.40 -19.95 -4.48
CA ALA A 67 30.37 -20.33 -3.08
C ALA A 67 29.37 -19.48 -2.26
N ILE A 68 28.73 -20.11 -1.27
CA ILE A 68 27.63 -19.53 -0.49
C ILE A 68 28.07 -18.29 0.29
N ASP A 69 29.29 -18.31 0.84
CA ASP A 69 29.91 -17.18 1.55
C ASP A 69 30.04 -15.95 0.65
N ILE A 70 30.49 -16.14 -0.60
CA ILE A 70 30.62 -15.07 -1.59
C ILE A 70 29.24 -14.51 -1.99
N ILE A 71 28.24 -15.38 -2.14
CA ILE A 71 26.87 -14.96 -2.45
C ILE A 71 26.30 -14.17 -1.28
N ALA A 72 26.52 -14.60 -0.03
CA ALA A 72 26.04 -13.92 1.17
C ALA A 72 26.62 -12.50 1.28
N GLU A 73 27.93 -12.36 1.09
CA GLU A 73 28.62 -11.06 1.11
C GLU A 73 28.08 -10.09 0.05
N SER A 74 27.70 -10.61 -1.13
CA SER A 74 27.32 -9.78 -2.28
C SER A 74 25.82 -9.50 -2.41
N SER A 75 24.95 -10.31 -1.81
CA SER A 75 23.50 -10.28 -2.03
C SER A 75 22.67 -9.74 -0.86
N GLY A 76 23.30 -9.51 0.30
CA GLY A 76 22.59 -9.10 1.52
C GLY A 76 21.76 -10.23 2.17
N LEU A 77 21.77 -11.43 1.59
CA LEU A 77 21.12 -12.62 2.14
C LEU A 77 22.04 -13.34 3.12
N SER A 78 21.46 -13.93 4.17
CA SER A 78 22.20 -14.84 5.05
C SER A 78 22.53 -16.15 4.34
N GLU A 79 23.58 -16.83 4.80
CA GLU A 79 23.89 -18.17 4.30
C GLU A 79 22.71 -19.14 4.46
N GLU A 80 21.93 -19.01 5.54
CA GLU A 80 20.74 -19.82 5.78
C GLU A 80 19.67 -19.58 4.69
N GLN A 81 19.40 -18.32 4.36
CA GLN A 81 18.48 -17.96 3.28
C GLN A 81 18.98 -18.52 1.94
N ILE A 82 20.28 -18.44 1.67
CA ILE A 82 20.88 -18.96 0.44
C ILE A 82 20.79 -20.50 0.39
N ARG A 83 21.01 -21.20 1.50
CA ARG A 83 20.85 -22.67 1.59
C ARG A 83 19.39 -23.09 1.37
N GLN A 84 18.42 -22.31 1.86
CA GLN A 84 17.01 -22.56 1.58
C GLN A 84 16.66 -22.38 0.10
N LEU A 85 17.37 -21.49 -0.62
CA LEU A 85 17.21 -21.32 -2.06
C LEU A 85 17.80 -22.46 -2.89
N ALA A 86 18.75 -23.21 -2.33
CA ALA A 86 19.38 -24.33 -3.01
C ALA A 86 18.43 -25.52 -3.22
N GLY A 87 17.35 -25.63 -2.42
CA GLY A 87 16.43 -26.78 -2.46
C GLY A 87 17.12 -28.11 -2.11
N PRO A 88 16.38 -29.22 -1.93
CA PRO A 88 16.95 -30.56 -1.99
C PRO A 88 17.51 -30.89 -3.38
#